data_AF-A0A7V4GZK7-F1
#
_entry.id   AF-A0A7V4GZK7-F1
#
_cell.length_a   1.000
_cell.length_b   1.000
_cell.length_c   1.000
_cell.angle_alpha   90.00
_cell.angle_beta   90.00
_cell.angle_gamma   90.00
#
_symmetry.space_group_name_H-M   'P 1'
#
loop_
_entity.id
_entity.type
_entity.pdbx_description
1 polymer ?
#
loop_
_entity_poly.entity_id
_entity_poly.type
_entity_poly.pdbx_seq_one_letter_code
_entity_poly.pdbx_strand_id
1 'polypeptide(L)'
;MKRIFDVSDYKAIVDVAKSVGVRIQGLFVLGEFDKENILDRFPDLYPPNIRWKCSTRNEERKLEEIMDFLKKESAYIEFGFHGIGHEYWEENGIQKRAEWYNLIERRPWPEESLRQRIIAAREILAQYGLSPQYGHSFSESFVPCAYSYYWNPNGEYSLGKILSEAGVRFAATDFSQIPELSPPLEINGGAFDHGVHVISRANYGNSWYELDSQPRVLLELQTTDMIETHWPNWLAQDDFLQPFVTEHWIQYYLKVQQQNDRYLAKNTEQFHSQWLYRKYTVLRALDNHVVEIDNSAMPAEAYSAGLPGNLIIKIRRHASDHLSEATLNGEPAPVVLEGPDFVLLHLPPLERRKYLLKYRMGAEKMPFFIHHTGTSNVYKTTQKKNSVDVFLKNYGRQSLRITCSPPNKVFSVDNELKIINYNYDTSSRILDIEVESTNFQGTQGKITIQYR
;
A
#
# COMPACT_ATOMS: atom_id res chain seq x y z
N MET A 1 14.07 -22.85 -10.05
CA MET A 1 13.37 -21.85 -9.22
C MET A 1 12.03 -22.46 -8.82
N LYS A 2 11.67 -22.54 -7.53
CA LYS A 2 10.46 -23.23 -7.03
C LYS A 2 9.18 -22.40 -7.14
N ARG A 3 9.13 -21.34 -7.95
CA ARG A 3 7.86 -20.65 -8.20
C ARG A 3 6.99 -21.60 -9.02
N ILE A 4 6.04 -22.27 -8.36
CA ILE A 4 5.12 -23.21 -9.02
C ILE A 4 3.96 -22.44 -9.66
N PHE A 5 3.79 -21.16 -9.29
CA PHE A 5 2.72 -20.28 -9.71
C PHE A 5 1.37 -20.80 -9.25
N ASP A 6 1.21 -20.90 -7.93
CA ASP A 6 -0.04 -21.30 -7.28
C ASP A 6 -0.31 -20.45 -6.02
N VAL A 7 -1.38 -20.77 -5.29
CA VAL A 7 -1.78 -20.06 -4.06
C VAL A 7 -0.70 -20.05 -2.99
N SER A 8 0.14 -21.09 -2.90
CA SER A 8 1.16 -21.22 -1.86
C SER A 8 2.23 -20.13 -1.95
N ASP A 9 2.54 -19.67 -3.18
CA ASP A 9 3.51 -18.60 -3.43
C ASP A 9 3.09 -17.27 -2.77
N TYR A 10 1.77 -17.02 -2.65
CA TYR A 10 1.21 -15.80 -2.07
C TYR A 10 0.91 -15.94 -0.58
N LYS A 11 0.64 -17.16 -0.13
CA LYS A 11 0.26 -17.44 1.26
C LYS A 11 1.36 -17.03 2.25
N ALA A 12 2.62 -17.30 1.92
CA ALA A 12 3.75 -16.91 2.77
C ALA A 12 3.75 -15.40 3.07
N ILE A 13 3.52 -14.57 2.05
CA ILE A 13 3.48 -13.10 2.18
C ILE A 13 2.27 -12.67 3.01
N VAL A 14 1.10 -13.26 2.77
CA VAL A 14 -0.12 -12.98 3.55
C VAL A 14 0.05 -13.36 5.02
N ASP A 15 0.72 -14.48 5.32
CA ASP A 15 0.97 -14.93 6.69
C ASP A 15 1.90 -13.95 7.43
N VAL A 16 2.96 -13.44 6.77
CA VAL A 16 3.80 -12.36 7.34
C VAL A 16 2.97 -11.10 7.55
N ALA A 17 2.23 -10.67 6.53
CA ALA A 17 1.41 -9.46 6.55
C ALA A 17 0.38 -9.44 7.69
N LYS A 18 -0.29 -10.58 7.93
CA LYS A 18 -1.21 -10.78 9.06
C LYS A 18 -0.51 -10.69 10.40
N SER A 19 0.64 -11.33 10.54
CA SER A 19 1.44 -11.33 11.78
C SER A 19 1.91 -9.94 12.19
N VAL A 20 2.29 -9.10 11.22
CA VAL A 20 2.82 -7.75 11.51
C VAL A 20 1.79 -6.63 11.29
N GLY A 21 0.58 -6.96 10.83
CA GLY A 21 -0.54 -6.04 10.67
C GLY A 21 -0.30 -4.98 9.60
N VAL A 22 0.15 -5.39 8.41
CA VAL A 22 0.39 -4.51 7.24
C VAL A 22 -0.22 -5.11 5.98
N ARG A 23 -0.49 -4.28 4.97
CA ARG A 23 -0.85 -4.69 3.61
C ARG A 23 0.38 -4.56 2.72
N ILE A 24 1.00 -5.68 2.37
CA ILE A 24 2.24 -5.71 1.58
C ILE A 24 1.93 -5.37 0.11
N GLN A 25 2.72 -4.49 -0.50
CA GLN A 25 2.62 -4.17 -1.92
C GLN A 25 3.03 -5.38 -2.78
N GLY A 26 2.07 -6.07 -3.39
CA GLY A 26 2.32 -7.12 -4.38
C GLY A 26 2.26 -6.55 -5.79
N LEU A 27 3.25 -6.87 -6.63
CA LEU A 27 3.35 -6.32 -7.99
C LEU A 27 3.18 -7.47 -9.00
N PHE A 28 2.15 -7.35 -9.84
CA PHE A 28 1.72 -8.45 -10.72
C PHE A 28 1.97 -8.13 -12.19
N VAL A 29 2.56 -9.10 -12.89
CA VAL A 29 2.69 -9.12 -14.34
C VAL A 29 1.41 -9.74 -14.91
N LEU A 30 0.52 -8.92 -15.45
CA LEU A 30 -0.84 -9.35 -15.74
C LEU A 30 -0.95 -10.30 -16.92
N GLY A 31 0.01 -10.32 -17.84
CA GLY A 31 -0.01 -11.29 -18.92
C GLY A 31 -0.02 -12.73 -18.40
N GLU A 32 0.63 -13.00 -17.26
CA GLU A 32 0.60 -14.30 -16.58
C GLU A 32 -0.83 -14.75 -16.19
N PHE A 33 -1.78 -13.82 -16.14
CA PHE A 33 -3.19 -14.03 -15.80
C PHE A 33 -4.14 -13.91 -17.00
N ASP A 34 -3.66 -13.79 -18.24
CA ASP A 34 -4.56 -13.70 -19.41
C ASP A 34 -5.17 -15.05 -19.79
N LYS A 35 -6.25 -15.47 -19.12
CA LYS A 35 -6.89 -16.78 -19.31
C LYS A 35 -7.64 -16.90 -20.65
N GLU A 36 -7.95 -15.78 -21.30
CA GLU A 36 -8.67 -15.74 -22.57
C GLU A 36 -7.74 -15.51 -23.78
N ASN A 37 -6.43 -15.37 -23.55
CA ASN A 37 -5.42 -15.06 -24.56
C ASN A 37 -5.71 -13.78 -25.37
N ILE A 38 -6.25 -12.75 -24.72
CA ILE A 38 -6.53 -11.47 -25.39
C ILE A 38 -5.25 -10.77 -25.88
N LEU A 39 -4.09 -11.12 -25.31
CA LEU A 39 -2.79 -10.54 -25.65
C LEU A 39 -2.36 -10.81 -27.09
N ASP A 40 -2.93 -11.80 -27.77
CA ASP A 40 -2.70 -12.06 -29.20
C ASP A 40 -3.09 -10.85 -30.10
N ARG A 41 -3.91 -9.92 -29.59
CA ARG A 41 -4.32 -8.70 -30.32
C ARG A 41 -3.34 -7.53 -30.14
N PHE A 42 -2.32 -7.69 -29.30
CA PHE A 42 -1.39 -6.62 -28.92
C PHE A 42 0.05 -6.96 -29.34
N PRO A 43 0.49 -6.51 -30.54
CA PRO A 43 1.68 -7.03 -31.19
C PRO A 43 3.01 -6.67 -30.49
N ASP A 44 3.01 -5.67 -29.62
CA ASP A 44 4.21 -5.18 -28.92
C ASP A 44 4.29 -5.64 -27.45
N LEU A 45 3.29 -6.40 -26.99
CA LEU A 45 3.23 -6.99 -25.63
C LEU A 45 3.74 -8.42 -25.59
N TYR A 46 3.83 -9.06 -26.75
CA TYR A 46 4.26 -10.44 -26.90
C TYR A 46 4.94 -10.67 -28.25
N PRO A 47 5.80 -11.68 -28.43
CA PRO A 47 6.43 -11.96 -29.71
C PRO A 47 5.38 -12.12 -30.82
N PRO A 48 5.48 -11.39 -31.94
CA PRO A 48 4.48 -11.44 -33.02
C PRO A 48 4.38 -12.81 -33.71
N ASN A 49 5.38 -13.68 -33.54
CA ASN A 49 5.45 -15.01 -34.14
C ASN A 49 5.08 -16.15 -33.17
N ILE A 50 4.66 -15.83 -31.95
CA ILE A 50 4.25 -16.82 -30.94
C ILE A 50 2.84 -16.45 -30.49
N ARG A 51 1.92 -17.42 -30.51
CA ARG A 51 0.59 -17.22 -29.90
C ARG A 51 0.69 -17.32 -28.39
N TRP A 52 0.16 -16.35 -27.66
CA TRP A 52 0.01 -16.44 -26.22
C TRP A 52 -0.97 -17.57 -25.90
N LYS A 53 -0.51 -18.59 -25.16
CA LYS A 53 -1.30 -19.78 -24.82
C LYS A 53 -1.40 -19.96 -23.30
N CYS A 54 -1.82 -18.93 -22.60
CA CYS A 54 -2.05 -19.03 -21.17
C CYS A 54 -3.33 -19.82 -20.85
N SER A 55 -4.37 -19.76 -21.70
CA SER A 55 -5.60 -20.53 -21.50
C SER A 55 -5.35 -22.04 -21.35
N THR A 56 -4.39 -22.60 -22.10
CA THR A 56 -4.01 -24.02 -22.03
C THR A 56 -3.30 -24.42 -20.74
N ARG A 57 -2.87 -23.44 -19.93
CA ARG A 57 -2.18 -23.61 -18.66
C ARG A 57 -3.00 -23.10 -17.47
N ASN A 58 -4.22 -22.58 -17.72
CA ASN A 58 -5.04 -21.96 -16.67
C ASN A 58 -5.39 -22.97 -15.56
N GLU A 59 -5.84 -24.17 -15.94
CA GLU A 59 -6.15 -25.25 -14.99
C GLU A 59 -4.89 -25.76 -14.27
N GLU A 60 -3.77 -25.90 -15.00
CA GLU A 60 -2.49 -26.32 -14.42
C GLU A 60 -1.94 -25.31 -13.40
N ARG A 61 -2.12 -24.01 -13.67
CA ARG A 61 -1.63 -22.90 -12.84
C ARG A 61 -2.66 -22.38 -11.85
N LYS A 62 -3.88 -22.90 -11.87
CA LYS A 62 -4.97 -22.54 -10.95
C LYS A 62 -5.18 -21.02 -10.83
N LEU A 63 -5.18 -20.29 -11.95
CA LEU A 63 -5.18 -18.82 -11.92
C LEU A 63 -6.42 -18.24 -11.24
N GLU A 64 -7.57 -18.92 -11.37
CA GLU A 64 -8.79 -18.54 -10.66
C GLU A 64 -8.65 -18.70 -9.14
N GLU A 65 -8.06 -19.81 -8.67
CA GLU A 65 -7.77 -20.02 -7.24
C GLU A 65 -6.83 -18.92 -6.70
N ILE A 66 -5.81 -18.55 -7.47
CA ILE A 66 -4.89 -17.44 -7.12
C ILE A 66 -5.67 -16.13 -6.99
N MET A 67 -6.44 -15.75 -8.01
CA MET A 67 -7.15 -14.47 -8.01
C MET A 67 -8.21 -14.41 -6.92
N ASP A 68 -8.92 -15.51 -6.65
CA ASP A 68 -9.88 -15.57 -5.55
C ASP A 68 -9.20 -15.49 -4.18
N PHE A 69 -8.02 -16.11 -4.03
CA PHE A 69 -7.19 -15.95 -2.84
C PHE A 69 -6.77 -14.48 -2.65
N LEU A 70 -6.26 -13.82 -3.70
CA LEU A 70 -5.83 -12.42 -3.64
C LEU A 70 -6.99 -11.47 -3.31
N LYS A 71 -8.19 -11.70 -3.85
CA LYS A 71 -9.40 -10.94 -3.50
C LYS A 71 -9.74 -11.09 -2.02
N LYS A 72 -9.78 -12.34 -1.54
CA LYS A 72 -10.08 -12.67 -0.14
C LYS A 72 -9.08 -12.05 0.82
N GLU A 73 -7.80 -12.07 0.45
CA GLU A 73 -6.69 -11.60 1.29
C GLU A 73 -6.27 -10.16 0.98
N SER A 74 -7.10 -9.40 0.24
CA SER A 74 -6.82 -8.01 -0.18
C SER A 74 -6.61 -7.02 0.97
N ALA A 75 -6.97 -7.42 2.21
CA ALA A 75 -6.61 -6.69 3.43
C ALA A 75 -5.10 -6.72 3.72
N TYR A 76 -4.39 -7.75 3.28
CA TYR A 76 -3.00 -8.05 3.68
C TYR A 76 -2.02 -8.10 2.51
N ILE A 77 -2.53 -8.28 1.28
CA ILE A 77 -1.75 -8.13 0.06
C ILE A 77 -2.43 -7.15 -0.87
N GLU A 78 -1.68 -6.14 -1.31
CA GLU A 78 -2.13 -5.21 -2.32
C GLU A 78 -1.87 -5.76 -3.71
N PHE A 79 -2.88 -5.62 -4.57
CA PHE A 79 -2.76 -5.94 -5.97
C PHE A 79 -2.27 -4.71 -6.75
N GLY A 80 -0.95 -4.57 -6.84
CA GLY A 80 -0.23 -3.56 -7.60
C GLY A 80 0.04 -3.98 -9.05
N PHE A 81 0.13 -3.00 -9.94
CA PHE A 81 0.42 -3.22 -11.36
C PHE A 81 1.93 -3.17 -11.64
N HIS A 82 2.49 -4.20 -12.26
CA HIS A 82 3.91 -4.23 -12.65
C HIS A 82 4.11 -4.01 -14.15
N GLY A 83 3.25 -4.65 -14.95
CA GLY A 83 3.42 -4.80 -16.39
C GLY A 83 2.48 -5.85 -16.95
N ILE A 84 2.53 -6.02 -18.27
CA ILE A 84 1.89 -7.11 -18.98
C ILE A 84 2.89 -8.26 -19.20
N GLY A 85 4.11 -7.95 -19.65
CA GLY A 85 5.05 -8.97 -20.15
C GLY A 85 6.51 -8.74 -19.77
N HIS A 86 6.81 -7.70 -18.99
CA HIS A 86 8.13 -7.29 -18.51
C HIS A 86 9.07 -6.69 -19.57
N GLU A 87 8.85 -7.01 -20.84
CA GLU A 87 9.66 -6.58 -21.99
C GLU A 87 8.81 -5.89 -23.06
N TYR A 88 9.48 -5.26 -24.02
CA TYR A 88 8.86 -4.70 -25.23
C TYR A 88 9.19 -5.58 -26.44
N TRP A 89 8.24 -5.77 -27.35
CA TRP A 89 8.47 -6.49 -28.60
C TRP A 89 8.31 -5.55 -29.80
N GLU A 90 9.36 -5.43 -30.62
CA GLU A 90 9.28 -4.69 -31.87
C GLU A 90 8.52 -5.48 -32.94
N GLU A 91 8.03 -4.80 -33.98
CA GLU A 91 7.28 -5.42 -35.10
C GLU A 91 8.05 -6.57 -35.80
N ASN A 92 9.37 -6.48 -35.82
CA ASN A 92 10.26 -7.52 -36.37
C ASN A 92 10.44 -8.74 -35.43
N GLY A 93 9.80 -8.72 -34.26
CA GLY A 93 9.87 -9.74 -33.22
C GLY A 93 11.11 -9.69 -32.33
N ILE A 94 11.93 -8.63 -32.42
CA ILE A 94 13.07 -8.44 -31.53
C ILE A 94 12.58 -7.93 -30.18
N GLN A 95 12.99 -8.62 -29.12
CA GLN A 95 12.75 -8.19 -27.74
C GLN A 95 13.65 -7.01 -27.37
N LYS A 96 13.10 -6.02 -26.67
CA LYS A 96 13.82 -4.87 -26.12
C LYS A 96 13.52 -4.70 -24.64
N ARG A 97 14.57 -4.44 -23.87
CA ARG A 97 14.50 -4.10 -22.46
C ARG A 97 14.23 -2.59 -22.29
N ALA A 98 13.19 -2.13 -21.59
CA ALA A 98 12.12 -2.87 -20.91
C ALA A 98 10.73 -2.33 -21.32
N GLU A 99 9.66 -2.90 -20.75
CA GLU A 99 8.27 -2.67 -21.15
C GLU A 99 7.82 -1.19 -21.19
N TRP A 100 8.26 -0.37 -20.23
CA TRP A 100 7.67 0.96 -20.00
C TRP A 100 8.54 2.12 -20.50
N TYR A 101 9.84 1.87 -20.70
CA TYR A 101 10.80 2.80 -21.28
C TYR A 101 11.95 2.00 -21.88
N ASN A 102 12.44 2.41 -23.05
CA ASN A 102 13.54 1.72 -23.70
C ASN A 102 14.86 2.06 -23.00
N LEU A 103 15.32 1.17 -22.13
CA LEU A 103 16.55 1.34 -21.36
C LEU A 103 17.82 1.18 -22.21
N ILE A 104 17.71 0.55 -23.38
CA ILE A 104 18.84 0.34 -24.30
C ILE A 104 19.10 1.61 -25.11
N GLU A 105 18.06 2.12 -25.77
CA GLU A 105 18.15 3.26 -26.68
C GLU A 105 17.84 4.59 -26.00
N ARG A 106 17.47 4.56 -24.71
CA ARG A 106 17.24 5.75 -23.88
C ARG A 106 16.20 6.68 -24.49
N ARG A 107 15.07 6.10 -24.91
CA ARG A 107 13.95 6.82 -25.54
C ARG A 107 12.60 6.26 -25.09
N PRO A 108 11.53 7.09 -25.06
CA PRO A 108 10.21 6.60 -24.75
C PRO A 108 9.67 5.69 -25.85
N TRP A 109 8.82 4.74 -25.44
CA TRP A 109 7.94 4.04 -26.38
C TRP A 109 6.82 4.97 -26.85
N PRO A 110 6.20 4.69 -28.01
CA PRO A 110 5.04 5.45 -28.46
C PRO A 110 3.94 5.48 -27.39
N GLU A 111 3.32 6.65 -27.15
CA GLU A 111 2.29 6.82 -26.12
C GLU A 111 1.13 5.84 -26.31
N GLU A 112 0.66 5.68 -27.56
CA GLU A 112 -0.43 4.77 -27.91
C GLU A 112 -0.13 3.33 -27.47
N SER A 113 1.10 2.89 -27.66
CA SER A 113 1.57 1.56 -27.26
C SER A 113 1.51 1.37 -25.73
N LEU A 114 1.85 2.39 -24.94
CA LEU A 114 1.70 2.33 -23.48
C LEU A 114 0.22 2.39 -23.05
N ARG A 115 -0.64 3.12 -23.76
CA ARG A 115 -2.08 3.14 -23.50
C ARG A 115 -2.72 1.78 -23.77
N GLN A 116 -2.31 1.09 -24.83
CA GLN A 116 -2.76 -0.28 -25.13
C GLN A 116 -2.40 -1.27 -24.00
N ARG A 117 -1.28 -1.08 -23.28
CA ARG A 117 -0.95 -1.88 -22.08
C ARG A 117 -1.99 -1.72 -20.97
N ILE A 118 -2.47 -0.48 -20.74
CA ILE A 118 -3.51 -0.21 -19.75
C ILE A 118 -4.85 -0.84 -20.17
N ILE A 119 -5.16 -0.80 -21.47
CA ILE A 119 -6.35 -1.46 -22.02
C ILE A 119 -6.27 -2.98 -21.80
N ALA A 120 -5.18 -3.61 -22.21
CA ALA A 120 -4.94 -5.03 -22.01
C ALA A 120 -5.02 -5.43 -20.51
N ALA A 121 -4.40 -4.63 -19.63
CA ALA A 121 -4.44 -4.85 -18.19
C ALA A 121 -5.88 -4.87 -17.65
N ARG A 122 -6.71 -3.90 -18.04
CA ARG A 122 -8.11 -3.80 -17.61
C ARG A 122 -8.95 -4.95 -18.14
N GLU A 123 -8.72 -5.37 -19.38
CA GLU A 123 -9.42 -6.50 -19.96
C GLU A 123 -9.04 -7.82 -19.27
N ILE A 124 -7.76 -8.05 -18.96
CA ILE A 124 -7.33 -9.23 -18.18
C ILE A 124 -7.99 -9.23 -16.80
N LEU A 125 -7.99 -8.10 -16.09
CA LEU A 125 -8.64 -8.01 -14.78
C LEU A 125 -10.16 -8.28 -14.86
N ALA A 126 -10.81 -7.85 -15.94
CA ALA A 126 -12.23 -8.13 -16.18
C ALA A 126 -12.53 -9.63 -16.31
N GLN A 127 -11.59 -10.44 -16.81
CA GLN A 127 -11.71 -11.91 -16.88
C GLN A 127 -11.90 -12.55 -15.48
N TYR A 128 -11.53 -11.85 -14.41
CA TYR A 128 -11.67 -12.27 -13.01
C TYR A 128 -12.74 -11.47 -12.25
N GLY A 129 -13.56 -10.71 -12.95
CA GLY A 129 -14.57 -9.83 -12.36
C GLY A 129 -13.98 -8.62 -11.65
N LEU A 130 -12.74 -8.20 -11.96
CA LEU A 130 -12.08 -7.04 -11.34
C LEU A 130 -12.11 -5.84 -12.29
N SER A 131 -13.30 -5.30 -12.55
CA SER A 131 -13.48 -4.12 -13.40
C SER A 131 -14.55 -3.17 -12.84
N PRO A 132 -14.67 -1.94 -13.37
CA PRO A 132 -15.69 -0.99 -12.92
C PRO A 132 -17.12 -1.53 -13.01
N GLN A 133 -17.40 -2.41 -13.98
CA GLN A 133 -18.71 -3.06 -14.12
C GLN A 133 -19.09 -3.93 -12.91
N TYR A 134 -18.08 -4.41 -12.18
CA TYR A 134 -18.23 -5.20 -10.96
C TYR A 134 -17.94 -4.39 -9.68
N GLY A 135 -17.86 -3.06 -9.78
CA GLY A 135 -17.60 -2.18 -8.62
C GLY A 135 -16.14 -2.09 -8.20
N HIS A 136 -15.21 -2.45 -9.09
CA HIS A 136 -13.77 -2.47 -8.79
C HIS A 136 -13.01 -1.41 -9.58
N SER A 137 -12.05 -0.76 -8.91
CA SER A 137 -11.15 0.21 -9.55
C SER A 137 -9.91 -0.45 -10.13
N PHE A 138 -9.19 0.23 -11.01
CA PHE A 138 -7.84 -0.20 -11.37
C PHE A 138 -6.88 -0.08 -10.18
N SER A 139 -5.70 -0.70 -10.29
CA SER A 139 -4.69 -0.65 -9.24
C SER A 139 -4.27 0.79 -8.92
N GLU A 140 -4.11 1.11 -7.63
CA GLU A 140 -3.58 2.41 -7.20
C GLU A 140 -2.05 2.44 -7.16
N SER A 141 -1.40 1.28 -7.22
CA SER A 141 0.05 1.12 -7.09
C SER A 141 0.68 0.61 -8.37
N PHE A 142 1.85 1.18 -8.70
CA PHE A 142 2.62 0.79 -9.86
C PHE A 142 4.12 0.68 -9.57
N VAL A 143 4.77 -0.30 -10.15
CA VAL A 143 6.23 -0.36 -10.20
C VAL A 143 6.59 -0.79 -11.61
N PRO A 144 7.38 -0.03 -12.38
CA PRO A 144 7.74 -0.47 -13.72
C PRO A 144 8.68 -1.68 -13.65
N CYS A 145 8.42 -2.66 -14.51
CA CYS A 145 9.37 -3.70 -14.84
C CYS A 145 10.76 -3.10 -15.10
N ALA A 146 11.80 -3.71 -14.52
CA ALA A 146 13.18 -3.28 -14.72
C ALA A 146 13.50 -1.81 -14.38
N TYR A 147 12.73 -1.17 -13.51
CA TYR A 147 12.89 0.25 -13.16
C TYR A 147 12.71 1.22 -14.33
N SER A 148 12.10 0.77 -15.44
CA SER A 148 12.03 1.54 -16.69
C SER A 148 10.91 2.59 -16.66
N TYR A 149 10.93 3.50 -15.69
CA TYR A 149 9.94 4.57 -15.60
C TYR A 149 10.26 5.67 -16.62
N TYR A 150 9.31 6.02 -17.49
CA TYR A 150 9.47 7.21 -18.34
C TYR A 150 9.05 8.47 -17.57
N TRP A 151 10.03 9.09 -16.90
CA TRP A 151 9.87 10.32 -16.12
C TRP A 151 9.84 11.54 -17.03
N ASN A 152 8.71 12.26 -17.08
CA ASN A 152 8.60 13.51 -17.84
C ASN A 152 7.51 14.44 -17.28
N PRO A 153 7.65 14.92 -16.02
CA PRO A 153 6.59 15.60 -15.29
C PRO A 153 6.14 16.93 -15.91
N ASN A 154 6.96 17.55 -16.76
CA ASN A 154 6.67 18.83 -17.41
C ASN A 154 6.29 18.70 -18.89
N GLY A 155 6.32 17.48 -19.45
CA GLY A 155 6.00 17.25 -20.85
C GLY A 155 4.54 16.87 -21.08
N GLU A 156 4.09 16.92 -22.33
CA GLU A 156 2.71 16.54 -22.70
C GLU A 156 2.44 15.03 -22.52
N TYR A 157 3.50 14.23 -22.51
CA TYR A 157 3.47 12.78 -22.38
C TYR A 157 4.52 12.33 -21.36
N SER A 158 4.06 11.58 -20.37
CA SER A 158 4.86 10.86 -19.40
C SER A 158 4.18 9.54 -19.04
N LEU A 159 4.91 8.63 -18.39
CA LEU A 159 4.29 7.44 -17.84
C LEU A 159 3.32 7.81 -16.70
N GLY A 160 3.66 8.80 -15.87
CA GLY A 160 2.77 9.29 -14.80
C GLY A 160 1.41 9.73 -15.32
N LYS A 161 1.36 10.43 -16.46
CA LYS A 161 0.08 10.88 -17.06
C LYS A 161 -0.82 9.73 -17.47
N ILE A 162 -0.27 8.72 -18.16
CA ILE A 162 -1.03 7.53 -18.55
C ILE A 162 -1.55 6.78 -17.32
N LEU A 163 -0.69 6.65 -16.31
CA LEU A 163 -1.00 5.92 -15.08
C LEU A 163 -2.06 6.63 -14.23
N SER A 164 -1.99 7.96 -14.07
CA SER A 164 -2.98 8.72 -13.30
C SER A 164 -4.36 8.71 -13.97
N GLU A 165 -4.43 8.84 -15.30
CA GLU A 165 -5.66 8.63 -16.08
C GLU A 165 -6.22 7.21 -15.89
N ALA A 166 -5.35 6.23 -15.59
CA ALA A 166 -5.77 4.86 -15.31
C ALA A 166 -6.34 4.65 -13.89
N GLY A 167 -6.03 5.54 -12.95
CA GLY A 167 -6.36 5.46 -11.52
C GLY A 167 -5.18 5.15 -10.59
N VAL A 168 -3.96 5.04 -11.13
CA VAL A 168 -2.74 4.85 -10.33
C VAL A 168 -2.39 6.14 -9.61
N ARG A 169 -2.01 6.03 -8.33
CA ARG A 169 -1.67 7.15 -7.46
C ARG A 169 -0.23 7.09 -6.97
N PHE A 170 0.30 5.88 -6.84
CA PHE A 170 1.58 5.59 -6.22
C PHE A 170 2.46 4.84 -7.20
N ALA A 171 3.69 5.31 -7.37
CA ALA A 171 4.70 4.55 -8.10
C ALA A 171 6.04 4.54 -7.38
N ALA A 172 6.83 3.50 -7.63
CA ALA A 172 8.20 3.45 -7.17
C ALA A 172 9.13 2.90 -8.26
N THR A 173 10.30 3.51 -8.41
CA THR A 173 11.33 3.07 -9.35
C THR A 173 12.72 3.32 -8.78
N ASP A 174 13.76 2.74 -9.37
CA ASP A 174 15.13 3.16 -9.07
C ASP A 174 15.50 4.28 -10.04
N PHE A 175 15.50 5.52 -9.55
CA PHE A 175 15.81 6.69 -10.38
C PHE A 175 17.24 6.68 -10.94
N SER A 176 18.16 5.91 -10.34
CA SER A 176 19.52 5.77 -10.87
C SER A 176 19.56 5.02 -12.22
N GLN A 177 18.47 4.35 -12.61
CA GLN A 177 18.38 3.62 -13.87
C GLN A 177 18.00 4.51 -15.06
N ILE A 178 17.53 5.73 -14.81
CA ILE A 178 17.03 6.68 -15.82
C ILE A 178 17.60 8.11 -15.61
N PRO A 179 18.90 8.28 -15.33
CA PRO A 179 19.47 9.59 -14.98
C PRO A 179 19.31 10.64 -16.10
N GLU A 180 19.23 10.20 -17.36
CA GLU A 180 19.01 11.04 -18.54
C GLU A 180 17.68 11.80 -18.50
N LEU A 181 16.69 11.28 -17.77
CA LEU A 181 15.38 11.91 -17.63
C LEU A 181 15.37 12.97 -16.51
N SER A 182 16.50 13.20 -15.84
CA SER A 182 16.64 14.13 -14.71
C SER A 182 15.59 13.95 -13.60
N PRO A 183 15.39 12.72 -13.09
CA PRO A 183 14.49 12.49 -11.95
C PRO A 183 15.06 13.08 -10.64
N PRO A 184 14.29 13.13 -9.54
CA PRO A 184 14.82 13.45 -8.22
C PRO A 184 15.89 12.43 -7.79
N LEU A 185 17.15 12.87 -7.72
CA LEU A 185 18.31 12.02 -7.43
C LEU A 185 18.77 12.09 -5.96
N GLU A 186 18.09 12.86 -5.11
CA GLU A 186 18.39 12.87 -3.69
C GLU A 186 18.17 11.50 -3.04
N ILE A 187 18.85 11.25 -1.92
CA ILE A 187 18.63 10.04 -1.12
C ILE A 187 17.15 9.97 -0.73
N ASN A 188 16.53 8.80 -0.95
CA ASN A 188 15.09 8.61 -0.77
C ASN A 188 14.25 9.58 -1.60
N GLY A 189 14.76 9.96 -2.79
CA GLY A 189 14.16 10.97 -3.66
C GLY A 189 12.77 10.60 -4.15
N GLY A 190 12.03 11.62 -4.57
CA GLY A 190 10.66 11.47 -5.02
C GLY A 190 10.02 12.80 -5.39
N ALA A 191 9.07 12.74 -6.30
CA ALA A 191 8.30 13.88 -6.78
C ALA A 191 7.02 13.40 -7.47
N PHE A 192 6.29 14.33 -8.07
CA PHE A 192 5.06 14.04 -8.79
C PHE A 192 5.31 14.00 -10.29
N ASP A 193 4.65 13.05 -10.97
CA ASP A 193 4.55 13.01 -12.42
C ASP A 193 3.05 12.93 -12.77
N HIS A 194 2.48 14.07 -13.17
CA HIS A 194 1.07 14.20 -13.57
C HIS A 194 0.08 13.58 -12.55
N GLY A 195 0.27 13.92 -11.27
CA GLY A 195 -0.59 13.43 -10.17
C GLY A 195 -0.21 12.07 -9.60
N VAL A 196 0.72 11.33 -10.20
CA VAL A 196 1.31 10.12 -9.58
C VAL A 196 2.46 10.53 -8.68
N HIS A 197 2.45 10.07 -7.43
CA HIS A 197 3.61 10.23 -6.55
C HIS A 197 4.62 9.12 -6.79
N VAL A 198 5.78 9.49 -7.34
CA VAL A 198 6.86 8.56 -7.67
C VAL A 198 8.00 8.74 -6.70
N ILE A 199 8.43 7.64 -6.09
CA ILE A 199 9.54 7.62 -5.13
C ILE A 199 10.65 6.67 -5.60
N SER A 200 11.85 6.90 -5.07
CA SER A 200 12.96 5.98 -5.23
C SER A 200 12.76 4.73 -4.37
N ARG A 201 13.09 3.58 -4.93
CA ARG A 201 13.25 2.30 -4.21
C ARG A 201 14.63 1.72 -4.46
N ALA A 202 15.07 0.82 -3.59
CA ALA A 202 16.34 0.12 -3.75
C ALA A 202 16.24 -1.36 -3.36
N ASN A 203 17.06 -2.17 -4.02
CA ASN A 203 17.36 -3.54 -3.61
C ASN A 203 18.59 -3.54 -2.70
N TYR A 204 18.51 -4.20 -1.55
CA TYR A 204 19.57 -4.19 -0.54
C TYR A 204 20.36 -5.50 -0.52
N GLY A 205 20.61 -6.06 -1.70
CA GLY A 205 21.41 -7.27 -1.89
C GLY A 205 20.62 -8.57 -1.83
N ASN A 206 19.29 -8.51 -1.82
CA ASN A 206 18.39 -9.65 -1.95
C ASN A 206 18.00 -9.83 -3.43
N SER A 207 18.81 -10.56 -4.18
CA SER A 207 18.64 -10.66 -5.63
C SER A 207 17.32 -11.35 -5.99
N TRP A 208 16.77 -10.99 -7.14
CA TRP A 208 15.42 -11.39 -7.55
C TRP A 208 15.19 -12.90 -7.68
N TYR A 209 16.25 -13.69 -7.83
CA TYR A 209 16.21 -15.14 -8.00
C TYR A 209 16.53 -15.93 -6.72
N GLU A 210 16.98 -15.25 -5.65
CA GLU A 210 17.41 -15.90 -4.41
C GLU A 210 16.19 -16.30 -3.56
N LEU A 211 16.13 -17.57 -3.18
CA LEU A 211 15.16 -18.09 -2.21
C LEU A 211 15.56 -17.64 -0.79
N ASP A 212 14.58 -17.44 0.10
CA ASP A 212 14.80 -17.05 1.50
C ASP A 212 15.87 -15.95 1.67
N SER A 213 15.63 -14.79 1.06
CA SER A 213 16.64 -13.73 1.02
C SER A 213 16.08 -12.40 1.49
N GLN A 214 16.50 -11.98 2.68
CA GLN A 214 16.24 -10.65 3.21
C GLN A 214 17.28 -9.63 2.71
N PRO A 215 16.97 -8.32 2.81
CA PRO A 215 17.97 -7.26 2.71
C PRO A 215 19.24 -7.60 3.50
N ARG A 216 20.39 -7.56 2.82
CA ARG A 216 21.72 -7.81 3.40
C ARG A 216 22.33 -6.55 4.01
N VAL A 217 21.87 -5.38 3.59
CA VAL A 217 22.27 -4.09 4.16
C VAL A 217 21.52 -3.86 5.47
N LEU A 218 22.28 -3.50 6.52
CA LEU A 218 21.75 -3.15 7.84
C LEU A 218 20.71 -2.03 7.74
N LEU A 219 19.66 -2.08 8.56
CA LEU A 219 18.51 -1.17 8.49
C LEU A 219 18.93 0.30 8.55
N GLU A 220 19.87 0.65 9.42
CA GLU A 220 20.40 2.00 9.63
C GLU A 220 21.22 2.52 8.43
N LEU A 221 21.68 1.63 7.55
CA LEU A 221 22.42 1.96 6.33
C LEU A 221 21.52 1.99 5.09
N GLN A 222 20.25 1.61 5.21
CA GLN A 222 19.30 1.65 4.10
C GLN A 222 18.88 3.10 3.83
N THR A 223 19.10 3.55 2.60
CA THR A 223 18.95 4.95 2.16
C THR A 223 17.56 5.29 1.63
N THR A 224 16.78 4.30 1.22
CA THR A 224 15.39 4.43 0.77
C THR A 224 14.47 3.77 1.79
N ASP A 225 13.29 4.35 1.99
CA ASP A 225 12.28 3.76 2.89
C ASP A 225 11.48 2.64 2.20
N MET A 226 11.41 2.66 0.85
CA MET A 226 10.81 1.59 0.05
C MET A 226 11.87 0.53 -0.26
N ILE A 227 11.61 -0.70 0.20
CA ILE A 227 12.52 -1.85 0.09
C ILE A 227 12.01 -2.79 -0.98
N GLU A 228 12.83 -3.05 -1.98
CA GLU A 228 12.49 -4.00 -3.03
C GLU A 228 12.75 -5.44 -2.59
N THR A 229 11.78 -6.31 -2.88
CA THR A 229 11.91 -7.76 -2.81
C THR A 229 11.22 -8.40 -4.02
N HIS A 230 11.47 -9.68 -4.25
CA HIS A 230 10.86 -10.45 -5.32
C HIS A 230 10.22 -11.72 -4.75
N TRP A 231 9.24 -12.28 -5.46
CA TRP A 231 8.53 -13.49 -5.02
C TRP A 231 9.46 -14.60 -4.49
N PRO A 232 10.57 -14.98 -5.17
CA PRO A 232 11.47 -16.00 -4.66
C PRO A 232 12.04 -15.71 -3.27
N ASN A 233 12.29 -14.45 -2.92
CA ASN A 233 12.86 -14.07 -1.62
C ASN A 233 12.01 -14.49 -0.41
N TRP A 234 10.72 -14.71 -0.64
CA TRP A 234 9.74 -15.10 0.38
C TRP A 234 9.50 -16.62 0.44
N LEU A 235 10.11 -17.38 -0.47
CA LEU A 235 9.83 -18.80 -0.66
C LEU A 235 10.99 -19.65 -0.18
N ALA A 236 10.64 -20.75 0.48
CA ALA A 236 11.58 -21.79 0.85
C ALA A 236 11.78 -22.79 -0.30
N GLN A 237 12.96 -23.43 -0.31
CA GLN A 237 13.27 -24.51 -1.26
C GLN A 237 12.32 -25.71 -1.14
N ASP A 238 11.75 -25.97 0.03
CA ASP A 238 10.79 -27.04 0.30
C ASP A 238 9.65 -26.53 1.21
N ASP A 239 8.43 -27.06 1.06
CA ASP A 239 7.25 -26.51 1.74
C ASP A 239 7.33 -26.62 3.27
N PHE A 240 7.94 -27.69 3.78
CA PHE A 240 8.12 -27.88 5.22
C PHE A 240 9.09 -26.87 5.84
N LEU A 241 9.91 -26.20 5.03
CA LEU A 241 10.79 -25.10 5.44
C LEU A 241 10.12 -23.73 5.38
N GLN A 242 8.96 -23.61 4.71
CA GLN A 242 8.28 -22.33 4.54
C GLN A 242 7.95 -21.61 5.86
N PRO A 243 7.51 -22.30 6.95
CA PRO A 243 7.27 -21.63 8.23
C PRO A 243 8.49 -20.91 8.79
N PHE A 244 9.70 -21.44 8.56
CA PHE A 244 10.94 -20.83 9.00
C PHE A 244 11.25 -19.53 8.24
N VAL A 245 11.08 -19.54 6.91
CA VAL A 245 11.24 -18.35 6.05
C VAL A 245 10.20 -17.28 6.41
N THR A 246 8.95 -17.68 6.65
CA THR A 246 7.89 -16.78 7.11
C THR A 246 8.27 -16.12 8.44
N GLU A 247 8.74 -16.89 9.42
CA GLU A 247 9.16 -16.36 10.73
C GLU A 247 10.36 -15.40 10.60
N HIS A 248 11.33 -15.73 9.75
CA HIS A 248 12.44 -14.84 9.45
C HIS A 248 11.95 -13.46 8.98
N TRP A 249 11.04 -13.42 8.02
CA TRP A 249 10.44 -12.18 7.54
C TRP A 249 9.67 -11.44 8.64
N ILE A 250 8.88 -12.13 9.46
CA ILE A 250 8.21 -11.51 10.62
C ILE A 250 9.23 -10.80 11.52
N GLN A 251 10.33 -11.48 11.87
CA GLN A 251 11.38 -10.90 12.71
C GLN A 251 12.06 -9.69 12.06
N TYR A 252 12.25 -9.69 10.74
CA TYR A 252 12.77 -8.52 10.02
C TYR A 252 11.86 -7.30 10.18
N TYR A 253 10.55 -7.47 9.96
CA TYR A 253 9.56 -6.40 10.12
C TYR A 253 9.48 -5.91 11.58
N LEU A 254 9.54 -6.82 12.56
CA LEU A 254 9.56 -6.45 13.97
C LEU A 254 10.80 -5.63 14.34
N LYS A 255 11.98 -5.96 13.79
CA LYS A 255 13.21 -5.16 13.96
C LYS A 255 13.05 -3.75 13.38
N VAL A 256 12.40 -3.59 12.23
CA VAL A 256 12.07 -2.27 11.66
C VAL A 256 11.15 -1.49 12.59
N GLN A 257 10.09 -2.13 13.11
CA GLN A 257 9.13 -1.51 14.02
C GLN A 257 9.76 -1.05 15.34
N GLN A 258 10.85 -1.68 15.78
CA GLN A 258 11.58 -1.33 17.02
C GLN A 258 12.52 -0.13 16.85
N GLN A 259 12.94 0.23 15.64
CA GLN A 259 13.82 1.39 15.42
C GLN A 259 13.14 2.69 15.85
N ASN A 260 13.84 3.62 16.49
CA ASN A 260 13.24 4.84 17.02
C ASN A 260 12.67 5.77 15.92
N ASP A 261 13.27 5.75 14.74
CA ASP A 261 12.97 6.63 13.61
C ASP A 261 12.22 5.92 12.47
N ARG A 262 11.85 4.65 12.66
CA ARG A 262 11.08 3.87 11.68
C ARG A 262 9.85 3.24 12.30
N TYR A 263 8.92 2.87 11.42
CA TYR A 263 7.75 2.09 11.77
C TYR A 263 7.27 1.35 10.51
N LEU A 264 6.37 0.41 10.68
CA LEU A 264 5.74 -0.32 9.59
C LEU A 264 4.51 0.45 9.10
N ALA A 265 4.60 1.00 7.88
CA ALA A 265 3.44 1.57 7.21
C ALA A 265 2.37 0.49 7.02
N LYS A 266 1.11 0.83 7.35
CA LYS A 266 -0.02 -0.11 7.29
C LYS A 266 -0.39 -0.55 5.87
N ASN A 267 -0.05 0.26 4.87
CA ASN A 267 -0.29 0.03 3.45
C ASN A 267 0.50 1.06 2.63
N THR A 268 0.47 0.93 1.31
CA THR A 268 1.16 1.84 0.36
C THR A 268 0.71 3.29 0.50
N GLU A 269 -0.58 3.56 0.70
CA GLU A 269 -1.09 4.93 0.85
C GLU A 269 -0.49 5.61 2.08
N GLN A 270 -0.45 4.91 3.22
CA GLN A 270 0.17 5.44 4.43
C GLN A 270 1.68 5.65 4.27
N PHE A 271 2.35 4.73 3.57
CA PHE A 271 3.78 4.86 3.24
C PHE A 271 4.04 6.16 2.47
N HIS A 272 3.34 6.37 1.35
CA HIS A 272 3.53 7.55 0.51
C HIS A 272 3.14 8.84 1.24
N SER A 273 2.11 8.80 2.08
CA SER A 273 1.74 9.92 2.93
C SER A 273 2.83 10.27 3.95
N GLN A 274 3.47 9.29 4.59
CA GLN A 274 4.56 9.57 5.53
C GLN A 274 5.81 10.07 4.84
N TRP A 275 6.11 9.57 3.64
CA TRP A 275 7.20 10.12 2.85
C TRP A 275 6.99 11.62 2.61
N LEU A 276 5.77 12.03 2.24
CA LEU A 276 5.42 13.44 2.03
C LEU A 276 5.57 14.26 3.31
N TYR A 277 5.02 13.80 4.43
CA TYR A 277 5.16 14.52 5.71
C TYR A 277 6.61 14.60 6.17
N ARG A 278 7.40 13.53 6.03
CA ARG A 278 8.83 13.52 6.38
C ARG A 278 9.62 14.56 5.58
N LYS A 279 9.23 14.81 4.32
CA LYS A 279 9.90 15.77 3.44
C LYS A 279 9.44 17.22 3.66
N TYR A 280 8.15 17.44 3.93
CA TYR A 280 7.55 18.78 3.88
C TYR A 280 6.94 19.28 5.20
N THR A 281 6.99 18.49 6.27
CA THR A 281 6.48 18.88 7.59
C THR A 281 7.61 19.04 8.59
N VAL A 282 7.51 20.08 9.41
CA VAL A 282 8.44 20.31 10.52
C VAL A 282 7.73 20.05 11.84
N LEU A 283 8.30 19.18 12.66
CA LEU A 283 7.85 18.91 14.02
C LEU A 283 8.72 19.66 15.01
N ARG A 284 8.12 20.41 15.94
CA ARG A 284 8.84 21.08 17.03
C ARG A 284 8.17 20.78 18.37
N ALA A 285 8.92 20.15 19.27
CA ALA A 285 8.48 20.03 20.66
C ALA A 285 8.47 21.42 21.31
N LEU A 286 7.30 21.86 21.77
CA LEU A 286 7.18 23.08 22.57
C LEU A 286 7.34 22.78 24.06
N ASP A 287 6.95 21.57 24.47
CA ASP A 287 7.22 20.96 25.77
C ASP A 287 7.18 19.42 25.64
N ASN A 288 7.19 18.68 26.76
CA ASN A 288 7.18 17.20 26.78
C ASN A 288 5.87 16.57 26.25
N HIS A 289 4.80 17.34 26.12
CA HIS A 289 3.44 16.89 25.84
C HIS A 289 2.76 17.68 24.73
N VAL A 290 3.46 18.66 24.14
CA VAL A 290 2.95 19.59 23.16
C VAL A 290 3.93 19.70 21.99
N VAL A 291 3.43 19.42 20.79
CA VAL A 291 4.20 19.46 19.54
C VAL A 291 3.53 20.42 18.56
N GLU A 292 4.26 21.42 18.08
CA GLU A 292 3.89 22.18 16.89
C GLU A 292 4.19 21.32 15.65
N ILE A 293 3.21 21.18 14.78
CA ILE A 293 3.32 20.50 13.49
C ILE A 293 3.11 21.55 12.41
N ASP A 294 4.16 21.91 11.69
CA ASP A 294 4.10 22.86 10.57
C ASP A 294 4.06 22.12 9.24
N ASN A 295 2.86 22.02 8.65
CA ASN A 295 2.62 21.39 7.36
C ASN A 295 2.42 22.41 6.22
N SER A 296 2.75 23.68 6.44
CA SER A 296 2.52 24.75 5.46
C SER A 296 3.33 24.60 4.16
N ALA A 297 4.47 23.91 4.22
CA ALA A 297 5.36 23.67 3.09
C ALA A 297 4.96 22.49 2.19
N MET A 298 3.92 21.72 2.56
CA MET A 298 3.42 20.63 1.72
C MET A 298 3.00 21.16 0.34
N PRO A 299 3.45 20.53 -0.77
CA PRO A 299 3.12 20.97 -2.13
C PRO A 299 1.61 20.95 -2.38
N ALA A 300 1.11 21.96 -3.12
CA ALA A 300 -0.31 22.00 -3.52
C ALA A 300 -0.69 20.80 -4.38
N GLU A 301 0.24 20.30 -5.21
CA GLU A 301 0.05 19.14 -6.07
C GLU A 301 -0.31 17.87 -5.30
N ALA A 302 0.25 17.70 -4.09
CA ALA A 302 -0.10 16.58 -3.22
C ALA A 302 -1.61 16.55 -2.92
N TYR A 303 -2.21 17.72 -2.70
CA TYR A 303 -3.64 17.85 -2.41
C TYR A 303 -4.51 17.69 -3.64
N SER A 304 -4.11 18.23 -4.79
CA SER A 304 -4.85 18.03 -6.04
C SER A 304 -4.87 16.56 -6.46
N ALA A 305 -3.82 15.80 -6.13
CA ALA A 305 -3.75 14.36 -6.34
C ALA A 305 -4.36 13.52 -5.18
N GLY A 306 -4.86 14.17 -4.12
CA GLY A 306 -5.48 13.49 -2.98
C GLY A 306 -4.53 12.56 -2.21
N LEU A 307 -3.23 12.87 -2.15
CA LEU A 307 -2.20 12.00 -1.59
C LEU A 307 -1.97 12.11 -0.07
N PRO A 308 -2.22 13.26 0.60
CA PRO A 308 -2.14 13.33 2.05
C PRO A 308 -3.11 12.36 2.71
N GLY A 309 -2.56 11.36 3.39
CA GLY A 309 -3.24 10.45 4.31
C GLY A 309 -2.93 10.82 5.76
N ASN A 310 -3.02 9.85 6.67
CA ASN A 310 -2.71 10.05 8.09
C ASN A 310 -1.26 10.52 8.30
N LEU A 311 -1.01 11.47 9.22
CA LEU A 311 0.31 11.71 9.80
C LEU A 311 0.55 10.76 10.97
N ILE A 312 1.67 10.04 11.01
CA ILE A 312 2.01 9.12 12.10
C ILE A 312 3.08 9.74 12.98
N ILE A 313 2.84 9.80 14.28
CA ILE A 313 3.83 10.23 15.26
C ILE A 313 4.15 9.06 16.17
N LYS A 314 5.42 8.67 16.19
CA LYS A 314 5.96 7.66 17.08
C LYS A 314 6.40 8.31 18.38
N ILE A 315 5.73 7.95 19.47
CA ILE A 315 5.96 8.47 20.82
C ILE A 315 6.58 7.34 21.64
N ARG A 316 7.73 7.59 22.28
CA ARG A 316 8.33 6.62 23.19
C ARG A 316 7.46 6.48 24.45
N ARG A 317 7.32 5.26 24.96
CA ARG A 317 6.60 5.00 26.22
C ARG A 317 7.25 3.93 27.08
N HIS A 318 6.84 3.85 28.34
CA HIS A 318 7.02 2.66 29.16
C HIS A 318 5.87 1.67 28.92
N ALA A 319 6.12 0.37 29.13
CA ALA A 319 5.13 -0.68 28.86
C ALA A 319 3.84 -0.56 29.70
N SER A 320 3.92 0.06 30.88
CA SER A 320 2.79 0.34 31.76
C SER A 320 1.96 1.56 31.37
N ASP A 321 2.48 2.41 30.48
CA ASP A 321 1.88 3.69 30.15
C ASP A 321 1.03 3.59 28.90
N HIS A 322 -0.18 4.12 28.96
CA HIS A 322 -1.11 4.23 27.85
C HIS A 322 -1.21 5.67 27.36
N LEU A 323 -1.65 5.84 26.12
CA LEU A 323 -2.07 7.16 25.66
C LEU A 323 -3.40 7.51 26.34
N SER A 324 -3.33 8.37 27.36
CA SER A 324 -4.48 8.78 28.18
C SER A 324 -5.25 9.95 27.57
N GLU A 325 -4.58 10.80 26.79
CA GLU A 325 -5.17 11.94 26.11
C GLU A 325 -4.37 12.25 24.84
N ALA A 326 -5.04 12.60 23.75
CA ALA A 326 -4.42 13.18 22.56
C ALA A 326 -5.42 14.07 21.82
N THR A 327 -5.01 15.30 21.50
CA THR A 327 -5.80 16.23 20.70
C THR A 327 -4.95 16.95 19.67
N LEU A 328 -5.52 17.20 18.50
CA LEU A 328 -4.92 18.01 17.43
C LEU A 328 -5.77 19.27 17.25
N ASN A 329 -5.23 20.44 17.59
CA ASN A 329 -5.99 21.69 17.68
C ASN A 329 -7.25 21.59 18.57
N GLY A 330 -7.19 20.77 19.62
CA GLY A 330 -8.32 20.54 20.54
C GLY A 330 -9.28 19.43 20.12
N GLU A 331 -9.19 18.92 18.88
CA GLU A 331 -10.01 17.79 18.43
C GLU A 331 -9.37 16.45 18.84
N PRO A 332 -10.15 15.48 19.35
CA PRO A 332 -9.60 14.17 19.77
C PRO A 332 -8.86 13.42 18.65
N ALA A 333 -7.75 12.79 19.00
CA ALA A 333 -6.98 11.91 18.11
C ALA A 333 -6.94 10.47 18.67
N PRO A 334 -8.00 9.67 18.45
CA PRO A 334 -8.20 8.41 19.18
C PRO A 334 -7.58 7.18 18.52
N VAL A 335 -6.93 7.31 17.36
CA VAL A 335 -6.44 6.18 16.55
C VAL A 335 -5.00 5.87 16.90
N VAL A 336 -4.75 4.68 17.44
CA VAL A 336 -3.48 4.38 18.11
C VAL A 336 -3.08 2.92 17.92
N LEU A 337 -1.78 2.69 17.70
CA LEU A 337 -1.15 1.39 17.91
C LEU A 337 -0.19 1.48 19.11
N GLU A 338 -0.47 0.70 20.15
CA GLU A 338 0.37 0.61 21.34
C GLU A 338 1.32 -0.60 21.23
N GLY A 339 2.63 -0.34 21.11
CA GLY A 339 3.70 -1.35 21.17
C GLY A 339 4.40 -1.34 22.54
N PRO A 340 5.28 -2.30 22.86
CA PRO A 340 5.87 -2.42 24.21
C PRO A 340 6.58 -1.15 24.72
N ASP A 341 7.24 -0.42 23.83
CA ASP A 341 8.11 0.73 24.11
C ASP A 341 7.76 1.98 23.29
N PHE A 342 6.70 1.91 22.48
CA PHE A 342 6.21 3.03 21.67
C PHE A 342 4.68 3.07 21.59
N VAL A 343 4.19 4.24 21.19
CA VAL A 343 2.84 4.48 20.70
C VAL A 343 2.96 5.07 19.30
N LEU A 344 2.24 4.52 18.32
CA LEU A 344 2.00 5.20 17.06
C LEU A 344 0.67 5.91 17.16
N LEU A 345 0.71 7.24 17.18
CA LEU A 345 -0.47 8.09 17.13
C LEU A 345 -0.78 8.41 15.65
N HIS A 346 -1.97 8.02 15.19
CA HIS A 346 -2.43 8.29 13.83
C HIS A 346 -3.28 9.55 13.84
N LEU A 347 -2.73 10.62 13.28
CA LEU A 347 -3.43 11.90 13.10
C LEU A 347 -4.19 11.91 11.78
N PRO A 348 -5.27 12.70 11.67
CA PRO A 348 -5.98 12.87 10.40
C PRO A 348 -5.07 13.46 9.31
N PRO A 349 -5.46 13.38 8.02
CA PRO A 349 -4.82 14.14 6.96
C PRO A 349 -4.77 15.63 7.29
N LEU A 350 -3.59 16.24 7.12
CA LEU A 350 -3.36 17.64 7.46
C LEU A 350 -3.46 18.52 6.23
N GLU A 351 -4.08 19.68 6.39
CA GLU A 351 -4.07 20.77 5.42
C GLU A 351 -2.74 21.55 5.50
N ARG A 352 -2.55 22.48 4.56
CA ARG A 352 -1.34 23.33 4.45
C ARG A 352 -1.31 24.43 5.51
N ARG A 353 -1.21 24.05 6.78
CA ARG A 353 -1.14 24.98 7.91
C ARG A 353 -0.42 24.36 9.10
N LYS A 354 -0.33 25.15 10.17
CA LYS A 354 0.19 24.72 11.46
C LYS A 354 -0.89 24.07 12.32
N TYR A 355 -0.46 23.10 13.11
CA TYR A 355 -1.26 22.39 14.09
C TYR A 355 -0.53 22.31 15.42
N LEU A 356 -1.31 22.17 16.49
CA LEU A 356 -0.83 21.94 17.83
C LEU A 356 -1.34 20.58 18.30
N LEU A 357 -0.44 19.61 18.39
CA LEU A 357 -0.71 18.33 19.04
C LEU A 357 -0.46 18.48 20.54
N LYS A 358 -1.43 18.06 21.36
CA LYS A 358 -1.25 17.87 22.80
C LYS A 358 -1.54 16.42 23.15
N TYR A 359 -0.71 15.78 23.96
CA TYR A 359 -0.92 14.40 24.38
C TYR A 359 -0.43 14.13 25.80
N ARG A 360 -0.95 13.08 26.43
CA ARG A 360 -0.54 12.64 27.77
C ARG A 360 -0.42 11.12 27.83
N MET A 361 0.65 10.67 28.48
CA MET A 361 0.86 9.28 28.85
C MET A 361 0.47 9.04 30.31
N GLY A 362 -0.13 7.91 30.63
CA GLY A 362 -0.55 7.57 31.99
C GLY A 362 -1.10 6.15 32.12
N ALA A 363 -1.55 5.77 33.31
CA ALA A 363 -1.99 4.39 33.58
C ALA A 363 -3.34 4.01 32.93
N GLU A 364 -4.12 4.99 32.47
CA GLU A 364 -5.43 4.76 31.88
C GLU A 364 -5.44 5.09 30.38
N LYS A 365 -6.22 4.32 29.61
CA LYS A 365 -6.45 4.60 28.17
C LYS A 365 -7.50 5.70 28.01
N MET A 366 -7.46 6.38 26.86
CA MET A 366 -8.55 7.27 26.44
C MET A 366 -9.93 6.55 26.50
N PRO A 367 -11.01 7.22 26.95
CA PRO A 367 -12.35 6.62 27.01
C PRO A 367 -12.91 6.15 25.67
N PHE A 368 -12.49 6.81 24.58
CA PHE A 368 -12.73 6.38 23.20
C PHE A 368 -11.38 6.19 22.51
N PHE A 369 -11.10 4.98 22.05
CA PHE A 369 -9.79 4.58 21.54
C PHE A 369 -9.96 3.55 20.42
N ILE A 370 -9.37 3.78 19.26
CA ILE A 370 -9.39 2.84 18.13
C ILE A 370 -8.04 2.10 18.10
N HIS A 371 -8.09 0.78 18.29
CA HIS A 371 -6.92 -0.10 18.29
C HIS A 371 -6.50 -0.37 16.84
N HIS A 372 -5.49 0.34 16.35
CA HIS A 372 -5.09 0.28 14.95
C HIS A 372 -4.12 -0.87 14.66
N THR A 373 -4.60 -2.11 14.82
CA THR A 373 -3.83 -3.31 14.50
C THR A 373 -3.99 -3.77 13.06
N GLY A 374 -5.11 -3.42 12.40
CA GLY A 374 -5.40 -3.75 11.00
C GLY A 374 -4.68 -2.86 9.98
N THR A 375 -5.09 -2.98 8.72
CA THR A 375 -4.46 -2.34 7.56
C THR A 375 -5.27 -1.18 6.96
N SER A 376 -6.50 -0.96 7.43
CA SER A 376 -7.35 0.18 7.05
C SER A 376 -6.70 1.53 7.39
N ASN A 377 -6.99 2.58 6.63
CA ASN A 377 -6.63 3.95 6.98
C ASN A 377 -7.81 4.64 7.66
N VAL A 378 -7.71 4.93 8.96
CA VAL A 378 -8.75 5.69 9.69
C VAL A 378 -8.42 7.16 9.62
N TYR A 379 -9.12 7.89 8.75
CA TYR A 379 -8.80 9.28 8.45
C TYR A 379 -9.33 10.27 9.47
N LYS A 380 -10.51 10.02 10.03
CA LYS A 380 -11.16 10.98 10.93
C LYS A 380 -12.18 10.30 11.82
N THR A 381 -12.28 10.78 13.06
CA THR A 381 -13.41 10.50 13.94
C THR A 381 -14.15 11.79 14.26
N THR A 382 -15.48 11.77 14.23
CA THR A 382 -16.31 12.93 14.61
C THR A 382 -17.23 12.52 15.74
N GLN A 383 -17.02 13.09 16.93
CA GLN A 383 -17.91 12.87 18.07
C GLN A 383 -19.14 13.77 17.96
N LYS A 384 -20.30 13.19 18.20
CA LYS A 384 -21.61 13.86 18.28
C LYS A 384 -22.24 13.50 19.62
N LYS A 385 -23.33 14.19 19.98
CA LYS A 385 -24.01 14.02 21.27
C LYS A 385 -24.28 12.54 21.62
N ASN A 386 -24.80 11.76 20.67
CA ASN A 386 -25.19 10.35 20.87
C ASN A 386 -24.56 9.41 19.82
N SER A 387 -23.50 9.83 19.12
CA SER A 387 -22.85 8.95 18.15
C SER A 387 -21.40 9.35 17.89
N VAL A 388 -20.62 8.41 17.35
CA VAL A 388 -19.30 8.68 16.78
C VAL A 388 -19.28 8.18 15.34
N ASP A 389 -18.87 9.06 14.43
CA ASP A 389 -18.62 8.70 13.04
C ASP A 389 -17.12 8.41 12.87
N VAL A 390 -16.80 7.29 12.24
CA VAL A 390 -15.44 6.88 11.88
C VAL A 390 -15.35 6.85 10.36
N PHE A 391 -14.54 7.74 9.80
CA PHE A 391 -14.26 7.82 8.37
C PHE A 391 -12.96 7.07 8.09
N LEU A 392 -13.02 6.09 7.19
CA LEU A 392 -11.90 5.21 6.90
C LEU A 392 -11.89 4.71 5.45
N LYS A 393 -10.72 4.26 4.99
CA LYS A 393 -10.59 3.33 3.85
C LYS A 393 -10.33 1.93 4.38
N ASN A 394 -11.18 0.99 4.01
CA ASN A 394 -11.05 -0.42 4.39
C ASN A 394 -10.58 -1.25 3.20
N TYR A 395 -9.73 -2.25 3.44
CA TYR A 395 -9.25 -3.18 2.41
C TYR A 395 -9.72 -4.59 2.74
N GLY A 396 -10.26 -5.32 1.76
CA GLY A 396 -10.79 -6.67 1.98
C GLY A 396 -11.74 -6.77 3.18
N ARG A 397 -11.69 -7.91 3.87
CA ARG A 397 -12.44 -8.15 5.11
C ARG A 397 -11.50 -8.09 6.31
N GLN A 398 -11.79 -7.22 7.27
CA GLN A 398 -10.98 -7.05 8.49
C GLN A 398 -11.81 -6.54 9.68
N SER A 399 -11.23 -6.60 10.88
CA SER A 399 -11.85 -6.15 12.12
C SER A 399 -11.36 -4.76 12.52
N LEU A 400 -12.29 -3.89 12.90
CA LEU A 400 -12.05 -2.60 13.55
C LEU A 400 -12.40 -2.72 15.03
N ARG A 401 -11.38 -2.62 15.90
CA ARG A 401 -11.54 -2.75 17.36
C ARG A 401 -11.51 -1.39 18.03
N ILE A 402 -12.50 -1.10 18.86
CA ILE A 402 -12.72 0.22 19.45
C ILE A 402 -13.07 0.07 20.93
N THR A 403 -12.30 0.69 21.83
CA THR A 403 -12.74 0.88 23.21
C THR A 403 -13.72 2.04 23.25
N CYS A 404 -14.93 1.79 23.74
CA CYS A 404 -15.97 2.81 23.86
C CYS A 404 -17.02 2.43 24.91
N SER A 405 -18.04 3.27 25.08
CA SER A 405 -19.26 2.90 25.81
C SER A 405 -20.08 1.87 25.02
N PRO A 406 -21.00 1.12 25.66
CA PRO A 406 -21.84 0.15 24.97
C PRO A 406 -22.64 0.80 23.82
N PRO A 407 -22.47 0.35 22.57
CA PRO A 407 -23.24 0.89 21.45
C PRO A 407 -24.67 0.37 21.47
N ASN A 408 -25.61 1.20 21.03
CA ASN A 408 -26.97 0.79 20.72
C ASN A 408 -27.08 0.20 19.31
N LYS A 409 -26.35 0.78 18.35
CA LYS A 409 -26.34 0.34 16.95
C LYS A 409 -25.03 0.72 16.28
N VAL A 410 -24.58 -0.12 15.34
CA VAL A 410 -23.48 0.18 14.41
C VAL A 410 -23.99 0.01 12.99
N PHE A 411 -23.73 0.97 12.11
CA PHE A 411 -24.13 0.91 10.71
C PHE A 411 -23.19 1.72 9.81
N SER A 412 -23.15 1.36 8.53
CA SER A 412 -22.48 2.13 7.48
C SER A 412 -23.50 3.07 6.85
N VAL A 413 -23.13 4.33 6.59
CA VAL A 413 -24.09 5.35 6.10
C VAL A 413 -24.28 5.28 4.59
N ASP A 414 -23.24 4.91 3.85
CA ASP A 414 -23.22 5.03 2.39
C ASP A 414 -23.32 3.66 1.69
N ASN A 415 -23.51 2.57 2.43
CA ASN A 415 -23.52 1.16 1.97
C ASN A 415 -22.28 0.70 1.19
N GLU A 416 -21.29 1.56 0.96
CA GLU A 416 -20.03 1.21 0.28
C GLU A 416 -19.17 0.29 1.16
N LEU A 417 -19.17 0.53 2.47
CA LEU A 417 -18.62 -0.39 3.47
C LEU A 417 -19.72 -1.31 3.99
N LYS A 418 -19.49 -2.61 3.93
CA LYS A 418 -20.43 -3.62 4.42
C LYS A 418 -20.04 -4.04 5.84
N ILE A 419 -20.92 -3.79 6.80
CA ILE A 419 -20.78 -4.31 8.16
C ILE A 419 -21.31 -5.74 8.17
N ILE A 420 -20.42 -6.70 8.41
CA ILE A 420 -20.75 -8.14 8.42
C ILE A 420 -21.38 -8.52 9.75
N ASN A 421 -20.75 -8.10 10.85
CA ASN A 421 -21.26 -8.22 12.21
C ASN A 421 -20.55 -7.19 13.09
N TYR A 422 -21.01 -7.07 14.33
CA TYR A 422 -20.25 -6.43 15.40
C TYR A 422 -20.61 -7.07 16.74
N ASN A 423 -19.67 -7.06 17.68
CA ASN A 423 -19.85 -7.57 19.03
C ASN A 423 -19.25 -6.60 20.05
N TYR A 424 -19.90 -6.42 21.19
CA TYR A 424 -19.38 -5.60 22.28
C TYR A 424 -19.11 -6.46 23.51
N ASP A 425 -17.85 -6.48 23.95
CA ASP A 425 -17.46 -7.13 25.19
C ASP A 425 -17.53 -6.12 26.34
N THR A 426 -18.50 -6.31 27.24
CA THR A 426 -18.71 -5.45 28.41
C THR A 426 -17.53 -5.47 29.39
N SER A 427 -16.79 -6.57 29.48
CA SER A 427 -15.69 -6.73 30.44
C SER A 427 -14.47 -5.91 30.03
N SER A 428 -14.06 -6.01 28.76
CA SER A 428 -12.96 -5.23 28.19
C SER A 428 -13.37 -3.86 27.65
N ARG A 429 -14.69 -3.60 27.53
CA ARG A 429 -15.30 -2.42 26.90
C ARG A 429 -14.88 -2.24 25.44
N ILE A 430 -14.68 -3.34 24.72
CA ILE A 430 -14.25 -3.34 23.32
C ILE A 430 -15.42 -3.69 22.41
N LEU A 431 -15.70 -2.80 21.46
CA LEU A 431 -16.50 -3.05 20.28
C LEU A 431 -15.58 -3.60 19.18
N ASP A 432 -15.90 -4.78 18.67
CA ASP A 432 -15.30 -5.38 17.48
C ASP A 432 -16.30 -5.27 16.32
N ILE A 433 -15.90 -4.64 15.22
CA ILE A 433 -16.73 -4.45 14.03
C ILE A 433 -16.05 -5.15 12.86
N GLU A 434 -16.70 -6.15 12.28
CA GLU A 434 -16.21 -6.80 11.08
C GLU A 434 -16.71 -6.06 9.84
N VAL A 435 -15.76 -5.57 9.04
CA VAL A 435 -16.03 -4.71 7.88
C VAL A 435 -15.44 -5.34 6.63
N GLU A 436 -16.23 -5.34 5.56
CA GLU A 436 -15.84 -5.81 4.23
C GLU A 436 -15.88 -4.67 3.23
N SER A 437 -14.79 -4.54 2.47
CA SER A 437 -14.66 -3.62 1.34
C SER A 437 -15.39 -4.16 0.11
N THR A 438 -16.06 -3.29 -0.63
CA THR A 438 -16.70 -3.61 -1.92
C THR A 438 -15.74 -3.50 -3.10
N ASN A 439 -14.67 -2.72 -2.96
CA ASN A 439 -13.59 -2.60 -3.93
C ASN A 439 -12.35 -3.38 -3.45
N PHE A 440 -11.73 -4.18 -4.32
CA PHE A 440 -10.53 -4.95 -3.98
C PHE A 440 -9.28 -4.07 -3.74
N GLN A 441 -9.28 -2.85 -4.30
CA GLN A 441 -8.28 -1.82 -3.99
C GLN A 441 -8.61 -1.01 -2.73
N GLY A 442 -9.73 -1.32 -2.09
CA GLY A 442 -10.22 -0.66 -0.88
C GLY A 442 -11.34 0.32 -1.14
N THR A 443 -12.23 0.43 -0.17
CA THR A 443 -13.42 1.29 -0.20
C THR A 443 -13.31 2.32 0.90
N GLN A 444 -13.50 3.59 0.55
CA GLN A 444 -13.66 4.67 1.52
C GLN A 444 -15.11 4.70 2.01
N GLY A 445 -15.33 5.02 3.28
CA GLY A 445 -16.68 5.15 3.80
C GLY A 445 -16.72 5.57 5.25
N LYS A 446 -17.95 5.63 5.78
CA LYS A 446 -18.23 6.08 7.14
C LYS A 446 -19.02 5.03 7.92
N ILE A 447 -18.46 4.62 9.05
CA ILE A 447 -19.12 3.79 10.05
C ILE A 447 -19.62 4.69 11.18
N THR A 448 -20.89 4.59 11.53
CA THR A 448 -21.49 5.31 12.66
C THR A 448 -21.75 4.34 13.80
N ILE A 449 -21.23 4.69 14.98
CA ILE A 449 -21.48 4.03 16.26
C ILE A 449 -22.47 4.89 17.03
N GLN A 450 -23.69 4.42 17.19
CA GLN A 450 -24.76 5.14 17.89
C GLN A 450 -24.87 4.64 19.33
N TYR A 451 -24.88 5.58 20.28
CA TYR A 451 -25.11 5.33 21.70
C TYR A 451 -26.55 5.66 22.08
N ARG A 452 -26.98 5.24 23.27
CA ARG A 452 -28.33 5.53 23.80
C ARG A 452 -28.47 6.99 24.22
#